data_AF-J9E3V0-F1
#
_entry.id   AF-J9E3V0-F1
#
_cell.length_a   1.000
_cell.length_b   1.000
_cell.length_c   1.000
_cell.angle_alpha   90.00
_cell.angle_beta   90.00
_cell.angle_gamma   90.00
#
_symmetry.space_group_name_H-M   'P 1'
#
loop_
_entity.id
_entity.type
_entity.pdbx_description
1 polymer ?
#
loop_
_entity_poly.entity_id
_entity_poly.type
_entity_poly.pdbx_seq_one_letter_code
_entity_poly.pdbx_strand_id
1 'polypeptide(L)' 'MGSCESDYCFIERRPTDERGHYRITKGCIKRPPRTHMGCDYDHFQDHILCICRG' A
#
# COMPACT_ATOMS: atom_id res chain seq x y z
N MET A 1 11.07 -13.67 -0.25
CA MET A 1 10.12 -13.08 0.71
C MET A 1 10.88 -12.01 1.45
N GLY A 2 10.70 -10.74 1.06
CA GLY A 2 11.51 -9.63 1.55
C GLY A 2 10.92 -9.06 2.83
N SER A 3 11.56 -9.34 3.96
CA SER A 3 11.38 -8.63 5.22
C SER A 3 11.92 -7.22 5.08
N CYS A 4 11.24 -6.27 5.68
CA CYS A 4 11.58 -4.87 5.58
C CYS A 4 12.49 -4.47 6.75
N GLU A 5 13.57 -3.71 6.53
CA GLU A 5 14.38 -3.18 7.66
C GLU A 5 13.63 -2.12 8.49
N SER A 6 12.48 -1.66 7.99
CA SER A 6 11.63 -0.69 8.66
C SER A 6 10.52 -1.40 9.41
N ASP A 7 10.06 -0.85 10.54
CA ASP A 7 8.96 -1.44 11.35
C ASP A 7 7.65 -1.62 10.57
N TYR A 8 7.50 -0.90 9.46
CA TYR A 8 6.32 -0.91 8.61
C TYR A 8 6.64 -1.15 7.14
N CYS A 9 5.74 -1.85 6.48
CA CYS A 9 5.67 -2.01 5.04
C CYS A 9 4.36 -1.46 4.50
N PHE A 10 4.32 -1.21 3.19
CA PHE A 10 3.11 -0.81 2.49
C PHE A 10 2.87 -1.62 1.23
N ILE A 11 1.59 -1.77 0.87
CA ILE A 11 1.13 -2.30 -0.41
C ILE A 11 0.12 -1.29 -0.95
N GLU A 12 0.40 -0.74 -2.11
CA GLU A 12 -0.46 0.23 -2.79
C GLU A 12 -0.99 -0.38 -4.08
N ARG A 13 -2.29 -0.28 -4.31
CA ARG A 13 -2.96 -0.69 -5.54
C ARG A 13 -3.62 0.52 -6.18
N ARG A 14 -3.04 1.04 -7.26
CA ARG A 14 -3.58 2.17 -8.03
C ARG A 14 -4.22 1.70 -9.33
N PRO A 15 -5.34 2.29 -9.76
CA PRO A 15 -5.88 2.05 -11.10
C PRO A 15 -4.89 2.57 -12.15
N THR A 16 -4.83 1.89 -13.29
CA THR A 16 -4.11 2.38 -14.49
C THR A 16 -5.08 3.00 -15.48
N ASP A 17 -4.55 3.59 -16.56
CA ASP A 17 -5.36 4.13 -17.66
C ASP A 17 -6.22 3.03 -18.34
N GLU A 18 -5.69 1.80 -18.38
CA GLU A 18 -6.42 0.63 -18.86
C GLU A 18 -7.44 0.13 -17.81
N ARG A 19 -8.71 -0.01 -18.22
CA ARG A 19 -9.78 -0.50 -17.35
C ARG A 19 -9.51 -1.93 -16.90
N GLY A 20 -9.68 -2.18 -15.59
CA GLY A 20 -9.47 -3.48 -14.97
C GLY A 20 -8.00 -3.82 -14.69
N HIS A 21 -7.06 -2.97 -15.10
CA HIS A 21 -5.65 -3.10 -14.77
C HIS A 21 -5.32 -2.24 -13.55
N TYR A 22 -4.51 -2.80 -12.67
CA TYR A 22 -4.08 -2.15 -11.44
C TYR A 22 -2.57 -2.28 -11.30
N ARG A 23 -1.93 -1.18 -10.94
CA ARG A 23 -0.51 -1.17 -10.58
C ARG A 23 -0.40 -1.44 -9.09
N ILE A 24 0.28 -2.54 -8.74
CA ILE A 24 0.59 -2.88 -7.36
C ILE A 24 2.03 -2.47 -7.06
N THR A 25 2.21 -1.62 -6.07
CA THR A 25 3.51 -1.19 -5.56
C THR A 25 3.67 -1.67 -4.13
N LYS A 26 4.81 -2.25 -3.79
CA LYS A 26 5.10 -2.76 -2.45
C LYS A 26 6.42 -2.16 -1.98
N GLY A 27 6.53 -1.86 -0.70
CA GLY A 27 7.78 -1.31 -0.18
C GLY A 27 7.82 -1.16 1.32
N CYS A 28 8.95 -0.62 1.76
CA CYS A 28 9.26 -0.29 3.13
C CYS A 28 8.89 1.16 3.43
N ILE A 29 8.32 1.44 4.60
CA ILE A 29 8.00 2.80 5.02
C ILE A 29 8.39 3.04 6.47
N LYS A 30 9.14 4.12 6.72
CA LYS A 30 9.58 4.49 8.08
C LYS A 30 8.49 5.20 8.88
N ARG A 31 7.66 5.99 8.21
CA ARG A 31 6.57 6.75 8.81
C ARG A 31 5.35 6.62 7.91
N PRO A 32 4.49 5.61 8.13
CA PRO A 32 3.33 5.45 7.29
C PRO A 32 2.36 6.63 7.50
N PRO A 33 1.64 7.06 6.46
CA PRO A 33 0.66 8.14 6.57
C PRO A 33 -0.48 7.80 7.55
N ARG A 34 -0.70 6.50 7.78
CA ARG A 34 -1.57 5.96 8.82
C ARG A 34 -0.80 4.91 9.61
N THR A 35 -0.87 4.96 10.92
CA THR A 35 -0.27 3.94 11.82
C THR A 35 -1.18 2.72 12.01
N HIS A 36 -2.42 2.77 11.53
CA HIS A 36 -3.33 1.65 11.61
C HIS A 36 -2.95 0.59 10.56
N MET A 37 -2.72 -0.64 11.02
CA MET A 37 -2.45 -1.78 10.14
C MET A 37 -3.74 -2.18 9.43
N GLY A 38 -3.62 -2.67 8.20
CA GLY A 38 -4.75 -3.07 7.37
C GLY A 38 -4.79 -2.33 6.04
N CYS A 39 -5.82 -2.62 5.24
CA CYS A 39 -6.04 -2.02 3.92
C CYS A 39 -7.22 -1.06 3.98
N ASP A 40 -7.01 0.16 3.53
CA ASP A 40 -8.06 1.16 3.36
C ASP A 40 -8.12 1.63 1.91
N TYR A 41 -9.31 2.04 1.51
CA TYR A 41 -9.46 2.85 0.29
C TYR A 41 -8.95 4.26 0.57
N ASP A 42 -8.15 4.76 -0.33
CA ASP A 42 -7.75 6.16 -0.34
C ASP A 42 -8.87 7.01 -0.95
N HIS A 43 -8.68 8.33 -1.08
CA HIS A 43 -9.74 9.30 -1.44
C HIS A 43 -10.54 8.93 -2.72
N PHE A 44 -9.97 8.11 -3.59
CA PHE A 44 -10.62 7.51 -4.75
C PHE A 44 -10.96 6.04 -4.47
N GLN A 45 -12.20 5.63 -4.72
CA GLN A 45 -12.71 4.28 -4.44
C GLN A 45 -11.93 3.14 -5.13
N ASP A 46 -11.08 3.45 -6.10
CA ASP A 46 -10.24 2.50 -6.83
C ASP A 46 -8.79 2.41 -6.33
N HIS A 47 -8.39 3.28 -5.39
CA HIS A 47 -7.06 3.32 -4.80
C HIS A 47 -7.08 2.62 -3.44
N ILE A 48 -6.28 1.57 -3.27
CA ILE A 48 -6.14 0.86 -1.99
C ILE A 48 -4.72 1.03 -1.46
N LEU A 49 -4.60 1.39 -0.19
CA LEU A 49 -3.34 1.40 0.54
C LEU A 49 -3.43 0.47 1.74
N CYS A 50 -2.51 -0.49 1.81
CA CYS A 50 -2.34 -1.37 2.95
C CYS A 50 -1.07 -1.04 3.71
N ILE A 51 -1.16 -1.00 5.04
CA ILE A 51 -0.01 -0.91 5.94
C ILE A 51 0.15 -2.23 6.68
N CYS A 52 1.36 -2.76 6.67
CA CYS A 52 1.73 -4.02 7.32
C CYS A 52 2.93 -3.81 8.23
N ARG A 53 3.18 -4.77 9.12
CA ARG A 53 4.38 -4.81 9.94
C ARG A 53 5.53 -5.40 9.12
N GLY A 54 6.67 -4.71 9.14
CA GLY A 54 7.87 -5.05 8.36
C GLY A 54 8.58 -6.33 8.80
#